data_AF-A0A485BTB1-F1
#
_entry.id   AF-A0A485BTB1-F1
#
_cell.length_a   1.000
_cell.length_b   1.000
_cell.length_c   1.000
_cell.angle_alpha   90.00
_cell.angle_beta   90.00
_cell.angle_gamma   90.00
#
_symmetry.space_group_name_H-M   'P 1'
#
loop_
_entity.id
_entity.type
_entity.pdbx_description
1 polymer ?
#
loop_
_entity_poly.entity_id
_entity_poly.type
_entity_poly.pdbx_seq_one_letter_code
_entity_poly.pdbx_strand_id
1 'polypeptide(L)'
;MKEDLARIEQFLDALWLERNLAENTLSAYRRDLTMVVEWLHHRESSLVSVSGEDLQALLAERQTGGYKATSTARLLSAVRRFFPAPLSGENSSG
;
A
#
# COMPACT_ATOMS: atom_id res chain seq x y z
N MET A 1 3.40 13.16 3.72
CA MET A 1 2.25 12.91 2.84
C MET A 1 2.56 13.20 1.36
N LYS A 2 2.93 14.43 0.99
CA LYS A 2 3.20 14.80 -0.43
C LYS A 2 4.23 13.90 -1.13
N GLU A 3 5.33 13.59 -0.46
CA GLU A 3 6.40 12.70 -0.96
C GLU A 3 5.87 11.29 -1.26
N ASP A 4 5.04 10.74 -0.36
CA ASP A 4 4.47 9.40 -0.50
C ASP A 4 3.44 9.34 -1.64
N LEU A 5 2.64 10.39 -1.81
CA LEU A 5 1.72 10.49 -2.95
C LEU A 5 2.50 10.55 -4.27
N ALA A 6 3.62 11.29 -4.32
CA ALA A 6 4.47 11.33 -5.51
C ALA A 6 5.07 9.95 -5.85
N ARG A 7 5.45 9.16 -4.85
CA ARG A 7 5.91 7.77 -5.04
C ARG A 7 4.81 6.87 -5.61
N ILE A 8 3.56 7.04 -5.15
CA ILE A 8 2.41 6.31 -5.70
C ILE A 8 2.24 6.65 -7.19
N GLU A 9 2.27 7.92 -7.57
CA GLU A 9 2.12 8.33 -8.96
C GLU A 9 3.23 7.73 -9.84
N GLN A 10 4.50 7.82 -9.42
CA GLN A 10 5.63 7.22 -10.15
C GLN A 10 5.47 5.70 -10.32
N PHE A 11 5.01 5.01 -9.29
CA PHE A 11 4.73 3.58 -9.35
C PHE A 11 3.59 3.24 -10.33
N LEU A 12 2.52 4.03 -10.34
CA LEU A 12 1.40 3.82 -11.26
C LEU A 12 1.80 4.09 -12.71
N ASP A 13 2.61 5.13 -12.96
CA ASP A 13 3.16 5.44 -14.27
C ASP A 13 4.04 4.28 -14.79
N ALA A 14 4.88 3.71 -13.92
CA ALA A 14 5.67 2.53 -14.26
C ALA A 14 4.78 1.31 -14.58
N LEU A 15 3.73 1.06 -13.79
CA LEU A 15 2.78 -0.04 -14.05
C LEU A 15 2.01 0.15 -15.36
N TRP A 16 1.65 1.38 -15.70
CA TRP A 16 0.99 1.68 -16.97
C TRP A 16 1.92 1.37 -18.15
N LEU A 17 3.18 1.80 -18.07
CA LEU A 17 4.18 1.62 -19.13
C LEU A 17 4.62 0.16 -19.32
N GLU A 18 4.92 -0.56 -18.23
CA GLU A 18 5.53 -1.89 -18.30
C GLU A 18 4.52 -3.03 -18.50
N ARG A 19 3.29 -2.85 -18.02
CA ARG A 19 2.34 -3.97 -17.84
C ARG A 19 1.01 -3.75 -18.56
N ASN A 20 0.84 -2.61 -19.24
CA ASN A 20 -0.37 -2.24 -19.96
C ASN A 20 -1.64 -2.41 -19.10
N LEU A 21 -1.54 -2.07 -17.80
CA LEU A 21 -2.67 -2.17 -16.87
C LEU A 21 -3.79 -1.24 -17.33
N ALA A 22 -5.03 -1.72 -17.25
CA ALA A 22 -6.20 -0.92 -17.54
C ALA A 22 -6.28 0.29 -16.58
N GLU A 23 -6.72 1.44 -17.10
CA GLU A 23 -6.88 2.69 -16.34
C GLU A 23 -7.76 2.50 -15.09
N ASN A 24 -8.79 1.67 -15.19
CA ASN A 24 -9.66 1.32 -14.06
C ASN A 24 -8.91 0.62 -12.92
N THR A 25 -7.94 -0.23 -13.26
CA THR A 25 -7.10 -0.92 -12.26
C THR A 25 -6.11 0.07 -11.64
N LEU A 26 -5.49 0.94 -12.43
CA LEU A 26 -4.59 1.99 -11.93
C LEU A 26 -5.31 2.97 -11.00
N SER A 27 -6.51 3.41 -11.37
CA SER A 27 -7.36 4.26 -10.54
C SER A 27 -7.78 3.57 -9.24
N ALA A 28 -8.06 2.27 -9.29
CA ALA A 28 -8.33 1.50 -8.08
C ALA A 28 -7.10 1.39 -7.16
N TYR A 29 -5.92 1.14 -7.73
CA TYR A 29 -4.67 1.09 -6.98
C TYR A 29 -4.30 2.44 -6.38
N ARG A 30 -4.48 3.53 -7.12
CA ARG A 30 -4.30 4.89 -6.61
C ARG A 30 -5.12 5.11 -5.34
N ARG A 31 -6.43 4.85 -5.40
CA ARG A 31 -7.34 5.02 -4.25
C ARG A 31 -6.93 4.14 -3.08
N ASP A 32 -6.61 2.88 -3.34
CA ASP A 32 -6.22 1.94 -2.28
C ASP A 32 -4.88 2.37 -1.63
N LEU A 33 -3.87 2.78 -2.40
CA LEU A 33 -2.57 3.21 -1.90
C LEU A 33 -2.61 4.58 -1.20
N THR A 34 -3.39 5.54 -1.72
CA THR A 34 -3.60 6.84 -1.05
C THR A 34 -4.19 6.64 0.34
N MET A 35 -5.15 5.73 0.48
CA MET A 35 -5.70 5.39 1.80
C MET A 35 -4.67 4.78 2.74
N VAL A 36 -3.75 3.94 2.23
CA VAL A 36 -2.62 3.43 3.04
C VAL A 36 -1.78 4.59 3.54
N VAL A 37 -1.45 5.56 2.68
CA VAL A 37 -0.69 6.75 3.07
C VAL A 37 -1.44 7.54 4.14
N GLU A 38 -2.73 7.85 3.95
CA GLU A 38 -3.53 8.56 4.95
C GLU A 38 -3.53 7.83 6.30
N TRP A 39 -3.74 6.51 6.27
CA TRP A 39 -3.73 5.67 7.46
C TRP A 39 -2.37 5.65 8.17
N LEU A 40 -1.27 5.56 7.42
CA LEU A 40 0.09 5.62 7.98
C LEU A 40 0.41 6.98 8.58
N HIS A 41 0.05 8.07 7.90
CA HIS A 41 0.31 9.44 8.37
C HIS A 41 -0.46 9.76 9.65
N HIS A 42 -1.68 9.22 9.83
CA HIS A 42 -2.41 9.31 11.11
C HIS A 42 -1.70 8.62 12.28
N ARG A 43 -0.75 7.72 12.00
CA ARG A 43 0.03 6.97 12.98
C ARG A 43 1.49 7.42 13.03
N GLU A 44 1.78 8.62 12.51
CA GLU A 44 3.13 9.18 12.42
C GLU A 44 4.13 8.30 11.63
N SER A 45 3.62 7.48 10.70
CA SER A 45 4.39 6.62 9.80
C SER A 45 4.25 7.07 8.34
N SER A 46 4.96 6.39 7.42
CA SER A 46 5.07 6.75 6.01
C SER A 46 5.37 5.52 5.15
N LEU A 47 5.31 5.64 3.82
CA LEU A 47 5.63 4.52 2.93
C LEU A 47 7.08 4.02 3.05
N VAL A 48 8.00 4.85 3.54
CA VAL A 48 9.42 4.48 3.70
C VAL A 48 9.73 3.90 5.08
N SER A 49 8.87 4.14 6.07
CA SER A 49 9.02 3.65 7.45
C SER A 49 8.03 2.54 7.80
N VAL A 50 7.14 2.18 6.88
CA VAL A 50 6.10 1.16 7.10
C VAL A 50 6.74 -0.18 7.42
N SER A 51 6.28 -0.80 8.50
CA SER A 51 6.68 -2.13 8.93
C SER A 51 5.68 -3.20 8.50
N GLY A 52 6.06 -4.47 8.63
CA GLY A 52 5.12 -5.58 8.48
C GLY A 52 3.96 -5.51 9.49
N GLU A 53 4.23 -5.03 10.71
CA GLU A 53 3.24 -4.88 11.78
C GLU A 53 2.20 -3.81 11.43
N ASP A 54 2.61 -2.70 10.81
CA ASP A 54 1.70 -1.66 10.33
C ASP A 54 0.72 -2.21 9.29
N LEU A 55 1.20 -3.03 8.35
CA LEU A 55 0.35 -3.64 7.35
C LEU A 55 -0.63 -4.66 7.96
N GLN A 56 -0.21 -5.42 8.97
CA GLN A 56 -1.12 -6.31 9.71
C GLN A 56 -2.19 -5.52 10.47
N ALA A 57 -1.81 -4.43 11.13
CA ALA A 57 -2.74 -3.55 11.83
C ALA A 57 -3.78 -2.92 10.88
N LEU A 58 -3.35 -2.45 9.71
CA LEU A 58 -4.25 -1.95 8.67
C LEU A 58 -5.27 -3.01 8.23
N LEU A 59 -4.82 -4.25 8.00
CA LEU A 59 -5.71 -5.35 7.59
C LEU A 59 -6.70 -5.72 8.70
N ALA A 60 -6.25 -5.73 9.96
CA ALA A 60 -7.11 -5.98 11.11
C ALA A 60 -8.19 -4.90 11.24
N GLU A 61 -7.83 -3.62 11.12
CA GLU A 61 -8.78 -2.50 11.19
C GLU A 61 -9.82 -2.54 10.07
N ARG A 62 -9.40 -2.92 8.86
CA ARG A 62 -10.34 -3.12 7.74
C ARG A 62 -11.29 -4.29 8.00
N GLN A 63 -10.82 -5.36 8.63
CA GLN A 63 -11.66 -6.49 8.95
C GLN A 63 -12.70 -6.14 10.02
N THR A 64 -12.31 -5.38 11.05
CA THR A 64 -13.22 -4.93 12.12
C THR A 64 -14.15 -3.81 11.66
N GLY A 65 -13.71 -2.97 10.72
CA GLY A 65 -14.50 -1.86 10.15
C GLY A 65 -15.53 -2.29 9.09
N GLY A 66 -15.69 -3.59 8.82
CA GLY A 66 -16.70 -4.11 7.90
C GLY A 66 -16.41 -3.89 6.41
N TYR A 67 -15.15 -3.68 6.03
CA TYR A 67 -14.77 -3.52 4.63
C TYR A 67 -15.01 -4.82 3.85
N LYS A 68 -15.50 -4.68 2.60
CA LYS A 68 -15.74 -5.84 1.72
C LYS A 68 -14.44 -6.59 1.45
N ALA A 69 -14.49 -7.93 1.47
CA ALA A 69 -13.35 -8.80 1.20
C ALA A 69 -12.66 -8.49 -0.15
N THR A 70 -13.44 -8.13 -1.18
CA THR A 70 -12.93 -7.74 -2.50
C THR A 70 -12.13 -6.43 -2.48
N SER A 71 -12.50 -5.49 -1.60
CA SER A 71 -11.74 -4.25 -1.38
C SER A 71 -10.40 -4.54 -0.69
N THR A 72 -10.42 -5.38 0.34
CA THR A 72 -9.22 -5.79 1.08
C THR A 72 -8.26 -6.58 0.19
N ALA A 73 -8.77 -7.51 -0.62
CA ALA A 73 -7.95 -8.26 -1.58
C ALA A 73 -7.28 -7.35 -2.61
N ARG A 74 -7.99 -6.33 -3.11
CA ARG A 74 -7.43 -5.37 -4.07
C ARG A 74 -6.37 -4.47 -3.43
N LEU A 75 -6.60 -3.99 -2.20
CA LEU A 75 -5.58 -3.26 -1.44
C LEU A 75 -4.33 -4.14 -1.24
N LEU A 76 -4.48 -5.39 -0.81
CA LEU A 76 -3.35 -6.30 -0.61
C LEU A 76 -2.58 -6.52 -1.92
N SER A 77 -3.31 -6.59 -3.05
CA SER A 77 -2.71 -6.70 -4.38
C SER A 77 -1.90 -5.46 -4.77
N ALA A 78 -2.41 -4.26 -4.45
CA ALA A 78 -1.69 -3.00 -4.67
C ALA A 78 -0.45 -2.91 -3.78
N VAL A 79 -0.58 -3.19 -2.48
CA VAL A 79 0.51 -3.16 -1.49
C VAL A 79 1.63 -4.13 -1.86
N ARG A 80 1.31 -5.38 -2.22
CA ARG A 80 2.33 -6.38 -2.64
C ARG A 80 3.09 -5.99 -3.90
N ARG A 81 2.44 -5.25 -4.82
CA ARG A 81 3.11 -4.75 -6.02
C ARG A 81 3.97 -3.53 -5.71
N PHE A 82 3.53 -2.68 -4.80
CA PHE A 82 4.26 -1.49 -4.37
C PHE A 82 5.49 -1.85 -3.51
N PHE A 83 5.37 -2.89 -2.68
CA PHE A 83 6.45 -3.44 -1.85
C PHE A 83 6.82 -4.86 -2.34
N PRO A 84 7.64 -4.98 -3.39
CA PRO A 84 7.96 -6.28 -4.00
C PRO A 84 8.86 -7.18 -3.14
N ALA A 85 9.60 -6.63 -2.18
CA ALA A 85 10.33 -7.40 -1.18
C ALA A 85 9.47 -7.59 0.08
N PRO A 86 9.54 -8.75 0.78
CA PRO A 86 8.99 -8.84 2.11
C PRO A 86 9.62 -7.72 2.95
N LEU A 87 8.79 -6.94 3.64
CA LEU A 87 9.25 -6.01 4.66
C LEU A 87 9.79 -6.87 5.81
N SER A 88 10.98 -7.41 5.62
CA SER A 88 11.69 -8.25 6.57
C SER A 88 11.91 -7.41 7.82
N GLY A 89 11.17 -7.74 8.88
CA GLY A 89 11.58 -7.41 10.24
C GLY A 89 12.79 -8.27 10.59
N GLU A 90 13.91 -8.05 9.94
CA GLU A 90 15.19 -8.64 10.36
C GLU A 90 15.83 -7.65 11.33
N ASN A 91 15.52 -7.87 12.62
CA ASN A 91 16.42 -7.54 13.71
C ASN A 91 17.77 -8.19 13.41
N SER A 92 18.68 -7.44 12.80
CA SER A 92 20.11 -7.70 12.91
C SER A 92 20.50 -7.48 14.37
N SER A 93 20.52 -8.57 15.14
CA SER A 93 21.23 -8.71 16.40
C SER A 93 21.86 -10.10 16.38
N GLY A 94 23.10 -10.13 15.90
CA GLY A 94 24.08 -11.20 16.08
C GLY A 94 25.36 -10.56 16.59
#